data_AF-A0A2M6UA62-F1
#
_entry.id   AF-A0A2M6UA62-F1
#
_cell.length_a   1.000
_cell.length_b   1.000
_cell.length_c   1.000
_cell.angle_alpha   90.00
_cell.angle_beta   90.00
_cell.angle_gamma   90.00
#
_symmetry.space_group_name_H-M   'P 1'
#
loop_
_entity.id
_entity.type
_entity.pdbx_description
1 polymer ?
#
loop_
_entity_poly.entity_id
_entity_poly.type
_entity_poly.pdbx_seq_one_letter_code
_entity_poly.pdbx_strand_id
1 'polypeptide(L)'
;MEASVRLHEELALAQTTRTADIQDLASMKLLAAAAYDLGLAKDLIDKNKSGGEKSETERSAVAVFVDPTLREVLDAPLERGMKSFLTERSAGPPDVNAARAGLGKKAETVIRGIVDRSARVLMFTGTGVTTFGLGPAQEWASALAQEIGDISGRLGTFVRYAVRLVREAIQKLWSAFGKDQQKEIQSEAKSWIDSVLGKPQDIVSGLLKSVYAADELGKEIADEIAGKSPSTAAEQWNKATGDLDELLARYEKSCATLEWVVRGIGWAKSALMTLSPWGPAIAYAGYVGAVGYTVYSGGDYLDAKRFSARWLNQVSGVRGIIKAI
;
A
#
# COMPACT_ATOMS: atom_id res chain seq x y z
N MET A 1 -9.47 20.36 8.37
CA MET A 1 -9.13 20.49 6.93
C MET A 1 -7.72 21.02 6.75
N GLU A 2 -7.35 22.18 7.30
CA GLU A 2 -5.93 22.63 7.30
C GLU A 2 -4.97 21.58 7.89
N ALA A 3 -5.40 20.85 8.92
CA ALA A 3 -4.63 19.75 9.49
C ALA A 3 -4.35 18.58 8.51
N SER A 4 -5.29 18.25 7.61
CA SER A 4 -5.11 17.17 6.63
C SER A 4 -4.16 17.58 5.50
N VAL A 5 -4.24 18.86 5.08
CA VAL A 5 -3.31 19.42 4.09
C VAL A 5 -1.89 19.53 4.66
N ARG A 6 -1.74 20.06 5.88
CA ARG A 6 -0.43 20.13 6.56
C ARG A 6 0.17 18.74 6.75
N LEU A 7 -0.63 17.76 7.19
CA LEU A 7 -0.18 16.38 7.32
C LEU A 7 0.29 15.80 5.97
N HIS A 8 -0.42 16.06 4.87
CA HIS A 8 0.01 15.62 3.55
C HIS A 8 1.38 16.20 3.17
N GLU A 9 1.57 17.51 3.38
CA GLU A 9 2.82 18.20 3.04
C GLU A 9 4.00 17.72 3.90
N GLU A 10 3.78 17.56 5.20
CA GLU A 10 4.79 17.05 6.14
C GLU A 10 5.21 15.62 5.79
N LEU A 11 4.26 14.74 5.47
CA LEU A 11 4.55 13.36 5.09
C LEU A 11 5.24 13.28 3.73
N ALA A 12 4.79 14.07 2.75
CA ALA A 12 5.45 14.15 1.44
C ALA A 12 6.88 14.70 1.54
N LEU A 13 7.14 15.63 2.46
CA LEU A 13 8.49 16.12 2.74
C LEU A 13 9.35 15.08 3.46
N ALA A 14 8.77 14.33 4.38
CA ALA A 14 9.47 13.26 5.09
C ALA A 14 9.94 12.14 4.13
N GLN A 15 9.20 11.90 3.04
CA GLN A 15 9.59 10.96 1.99
C GLN A 15 10.87 11.39 1.25
N THR A 16 11.19 12.67 1.16
CA THR A 16 12.33 13.16 0.35
C THR A 16 13.60 13.46 1.15
N THR A 17 13.52 13.50 2.49
CA THR A 17 14.60 14.08 3.33
C THR A 17 15.10 13.17 4.45
N ARG A 18 14.57 11.94 4.59
CA ARG A 18 14.79 11.10 5.79
C ARG A 18 15.22 9.67 5.47
N THR A 19 15.44 8.86 6.51
CA THR A 19 15.87 7.46 6.42
C THR A 19 14.77 6.56 5.85
N ALA A 20 15.17 5.41 5.29
CA ALA A 20 14.31 4.32 4.80
C ALA A 20 13.11 4.03 5.72
N ASP A 21 13.36 3.73 7.01
CA ASP A 21 12.30 3.45 7.99
C ASP A 21 11.27 4.58 8.17
N ILE A 22 11.69 5.84 7.98
CA ILE A 22 10.80 7.00 8.11
C ILE A 22 10.01 7.20 6.81
N GLN A 23 10.64 6.96 5.65
CA GLN A 23 9.96 7.02 4.35
C GLN A 23 8.86 5.96 4.24
N ASP A 24 9.11 4.74 4.71
CA ASP A 24 8.15 3.64 4.76
C ASP A 24 6.95 4.00 5.66
N LEU A 25 7.21 4.49 6.88
CA LEU A 25 6.14 4.97 7.77
C LEU A 25 5.37 6.17 7.20
N ALA A 26 6.06 7.13 6.57
CA ALA A 26 5.39 8.27 5.95
C ALA A 26 4.43 7.83 4.85
N SER A 27 4.86 6.86 4.02
CA SER A 27 4.04 6.27 2.97
C SER A 27 2.83 5.54 3.57
N MET A 28 3.02 4.75 4.61
CA MET A 28 1.92 4.05 5.30
C MET A 28 0.92 5.02 5.95
N LYS A 29 1.39 6.12 6.54
CA LYS A 29 0.54 7.19 7.06
C LYS A 29 -0.27 7.89 5.97
N LEU A 30 0.30 8.10 4.79
CA LEU A 30 -0.44 8.64 3.64
C LEU A 30 -1.58 7.70 3.22
N LEU A 31 -1.33 6.39 3.18
CA LEU A 31 -2.37 5.39 2.91
C LEU A 31 -3.45 5.38 4.00
N ALA A 32 -3.06 5.42 5.28
CA ALA A 32 -4.00 5.43 6.39
C ALA A 32 -4.85 6.71 6.40
N ALA A 33 -4.25 7.86 6.11
CA ALA A 33 -4.95 9.13 5.96
C ALA A 33 -5.90 9.11 4.74
N ALA A 34 -5.51 8.48 3.63
CA ALA A 34 -6.40 8.27 2.49
C ALA A 34 -7.62 7.42 2.86
N ALA A 35 -7.41 6.30 3.57
CA ALA A 35 -8.49 5.46 4.06
C ALA A 35 -9.44 6.23 5.01
N TYR A 36 -8.87 7.05 5.89
CA TYR A 36 -9.62 7.92 6.80
C TYR A 36 -10.49 8.93 6.06
N ASP A 37 -9.94 9.65 5.08
CA ASP A 37 -10.67 10.62 4.26
C ASP A 37 -11.81 9.95 3.48
N LEU A 38 -11.61 8.73 2.96
CA LEU A 38 -12.67 7.95 2.29
C LEU A 38 -13.77 7.52 3.28
N GLY A 39 -13.40 7.18 4.51
CA GLY A 39 -14.35 6.92 5.60
C GLY A 39 -15.20 8.14 5.93
N LEU A 40 -14.59 9.32 6.03
CA LEU A 40 -15.31 10.60 6.21
C LEU A 40 -16.22 10.92 5.02
N ALA A 41 -15.74 10.71 3.80
CA ALA A 41 -16.51 10.95 2.59
C ALA A 41 -17.81 10.13 2.60
N LYS A 42 -17.70 8.85 2.97
CA LYS A 42 -18.84 7.96 3.14
C LYS A 42 -19.85 8.50 4.16
N ASP A 43 -19.39 8.91 5.34
CA ASP A 43 -20.26 9.48 6.38
C ASP A 43 -21.08 10.67 5.89
N LEU A 44 -20.44 11.56 5.13
CA LEU A 44 -21.12 12.74 4.58
C LEU A 44 -22.16 12.34 3.52
N ILE A 45 -21.87 11.33 2.72
CA ILE A 45 -22.80 10.79 1.71
C ILE A 45 -24.01 10.14 2.40
N ASP A 46 -23.78 9.35 3.44
CA ASP A 46 -24.84 8.64 4.16
C ASP A 46 -25.75 9.63 4.91
N LYS A 47 -25.17 10.66 5.56
CA LYS A 47 -25.93 11.76 6.19
C LYS A 47 -26.78 12.54 5.19
N ASN A 48 -26.29 12.74 3.97
CA ASN A 48 -27.05 13.42 2.93
C ASN A 48 -28.24 12.58 2.43
N LYS A 49 -28.14 11.24 2.45
CA LYS A 49 -29.22 10.33 2.05
C LYS A 49 -30.31 10.19 3.11
N SER A 50 -29.96 10.23 4.39
CA SER A 50 -30.90 10.05 5.50
C SER A 50 -31.71 11.31 5.87
N GLY A 51 -31.58 12.41 5.11
CA GLY A 51 -32.48 13.57 5.25
C GLY A 51 -32.36 14.33 6.58
N GLY A 52 -31.28 14.14 7.35
CA GLY A 52 -31.04 14.85 8.60
C GLY A 52 -31.90 14.41 9.81
N GLU A 53 -32.93 13.59 9.61
CA GLU A 53 -33.77 13.08 10.69
C GLU A 53 -33.54 11.59 10.94
N LYS A 54 -32.85 11.31 12.06
CA LYS A 54 -32.86 10.06 12.84
C LYS A 54 -32.99 8.76 12.04
N SER A 55 -31.88 8.31 11.47
CA SER A 55 -31.65 6.88 11.29
C SER A 55 -30.48 6.48 12.18
N GLU A 56 -30.79 6.05 13.40
CA GLU A 56 -29.92 5.27 14.28
C GLU A 56 -29.68 3.88 13.65
N THR A 57 -29.00 3.87 12.51
CA THR A 57 -28.35 2.68 11.99
C THR A 57 -26.86 2.95 12.05
N GLU A 58 -26.37 2.94 13.29
CA GLU A 58 -24.96 2.80 13.64
C GLU A 58 -24.39 1.59 12.90
N ARG A 59 -23.77 1.79 11.72
CA ARG A 59 -22.80 0.88 11.08
C ARG A 59 -22.52 1.39 9.67
N SER A 60 -21.59 2.34 9.54
CA SER A 60 -20.89 2.42 8.25
C SER A 60 -19.53 3.12 8.26
N ALA A 61 -19.34 4.29 8.85
CA ALA A 61 -18.00 4.89 8.92
C ALA A 61 -17.29 4.67 10.25
N VAL A 62 -18.03 4.39 11.33
CA VAL A 62 -17.48 3.93 12.63
C VAL A 62 -16.44 2.83 12.42
N ALA A 63 -16.61 1.96 11.41
CA ALA A 63 -15.65 0.91 11.10
C ALA A 63 -14.20 1.40 10.80
N VAL A 64 -14.01 2.51 10.08
CA VAL A 64 -12.66 3.07 9.82
C VAL A 64 -12.12 3.77 11.06
N PHE A 65 -12.97 4.51 11.74
CA PHE A 65 -12.61 5.27 12.95
C PHE A 65 -12.32 4.37 14.17
N VAL A 66 -12.85 3.15 14.16
CA VAL A 66 -12.70 2.16 15.21
C VAL A 66 -11.68 1.08 14.82
N ASP A 67 -11.22 1.06 13.56
CA ASP A 67 -10.19 0.10 13.16
C ASP A 67 -8.87 0.42 13.89
N PRO A 68 -8.38 -0.49 14.74
CA PRO A 68 -7.19 -0.25 15.53
C PRO A 68 -5.94 -0.16 14.65
N THR A 69 -5.92 -0.82 13.49
CA THR A 69 -4.76 -0.86 12.58
C THR A 69 -4.50 0.51 11.98
N LEU A 70 -5.53 1.17 11.43
CA LEU A 70 -5.39 2.51 10.85
C LEU A 70 -5.01 3.54 11.90
N ARG A 71 -5.63 3.46 13.08
CA ARG A 71 -5.32 4.36 14.18
C ARG A 71 -3.89 4.20 14.67
N GLU A 72 -3.43 2.97 14.85
CA GLU A 72 -2.04 2.68 15.24
C GLU A 72 -1.05 3.29 14.24
N VAL A 73 -1.31 3.16 12.92
CA VAL A 73 -0.46 3.78 11.89
C VAL A 73 -0.50 5.31 11.96
N LEU A 74 -1.69 5.90 12.10
CA LEU A 74 -1.85 7.37 12.17
C LEU A 74 -1.23 7.97 13.43
N ASP A 75 -1.31 7.28 14.56
CA ASP A 75 -0.81 7.74 15.87
C ASP A 75 0.70 7.44 16.07
N ALA A 76 1.30 6.56 15.25
CA ALA A 76 2.72 6.23 15.36
C ALA A 76 3.64 7.46 15.18
N PRO A 77 4.61 7.72 16.07
CA PRO A 77 5.50 8.87 15.93
C PRO A 77 6.44 8.68 14.73
N LEU A 78 6.46 9.67 13.83
CA LEU A 78 7.19 9.59 12.57
C LEU A 78 8.71 9.44 12.79
N GLU A 79 9.24 10.04 13.86
CA GLU A 79 10.65 10.02 14.23
C GLU A 79 11.14 8.62 14.61
N ARG A 80 10.23 7.73 15.06
CA ARG A 80 10.57 6.33 15.35
C ARG A 80 10.57 5.46 14.11
N GLY A 81 10.03 5.94 12.99
CA GLY A 81 9.84 5.15 11.77
C GLY A 81 9.02 3.88 12.04
N MET A 82 9.20 2.89 11.17
CA MET A 82 8.54 1.59 11.30
C MET A 82 8.93 0.79 12.55
N LYS A 83 9.94 1.22 13.31
CA LYS A 83 10.33 0.58 14.58
C LYS A 83 9.24 0.66 15.65
N SER A 84 8.27 1.55 15.48
CA SER A 84 7.12 1.71 16.37
C SER A 84 6.17 0.49 16.39
N PHE A 85 6.21 -0.37 15.37
CA PHE A 85 5.32 -1.54 15.25
C PHE A 85 5.99 -2.87 15.57
N LEU A 86 7.24 -2.85 16.04
CA LEU A 86 8.02 -4.06 16.23
C LEU A 86 7.72 -4.71 17.58
N THR A 87 7.65 -6.03 17.58
CA THR A 87 7.63 -6.85 18.79
C THR A 87 9.05 -7.27 19.19
N GLU A 88 9.22 -7.67 20.46
CA GLU A 88 10.52 -8.13 20.95
C GLU A 88 11.04 -9.33 20.16
N ARG A 89 12.34 -9.30 19.85
CA ARG A 89 13.01 -10.39 19.14
C ARG A 89 13.15 -11.59 20.04
N SER A 90 12.76 -12.75 19.54
CA SER A 90 13.01 -14.03 20.21
C SER A 90 14.47 -14.43 20.07
N ALA A 91 15.02 -15.08 21.09
CA ALA A 91 16.36 -15.66 21.01
C ALA A 91 16.38 -16.77 19.93
N GLY A 92 17.29 -16.66 18.96
CA GLY A 92 17.51 -17.68 17.95
C GLY A 92 18.39 -18.83 18.45
N PRO A 93 18.55 -19.90 17.66
CA PRO A 93 19.42 -21.03 18.02
C PRO A 93 20.89 -20.59 18.18
N PRO A 94 21.62 -21.15 19.18
CA PRO A 94 23.04 -20.85 19.38
C PRO A 94 23.95 -21.55 18.37
N ASP A 95 23.47 -22.60 17.69
CA ASP A 95 24.23 -23.31 16.67
C ASP A 95 24.21 -22.55 15.32
N VAL A 96 25.40 -22.34 14.74
CA VAL A 96 25.58 -21.56 13.51
C VAL A 96 24.87 -22.21 12.31
N ASN A 97 24.93 -23.54 12.19
CA ASN A 97 24.32 -24.24 11.07
C ASN A 97 22.79 -24.18 11.15
N ALA A 98 22.24 -24.34 12.35
CA ALA A 98 20.81 -24.19 12.62
C ALA A 98 20.34 -22.75 12.35
N ALA A 99 21.10 -21.74 12.78
CA ALA A 99 20.78 -20.33 12.53
C ALA A 99 20.80 -20.00 11.02
N ARG A 100 21.81 -20.48 10.30
CA ARG A 100 21.94 -20.32 8.85
C ARG A 100 20.81 -21.01 8.07
N ALA A 101 20.49 -22.26 8.42
CA ALA A 101 19.38 -22.99 7.80
C ALA A 101 18.03 -22.32 8.12
N GLY A 102 17.87 -21.82 9.35
CA GLY A 102 16.72 -21.02 9.77
C GLY A 102 16.53 -19.77 8.91
N LEU A 103 17.61 -19.03 8.65
CA LEU A 103 17.58 -17.87 7.76
C LEU A 103 17.15 -18.23 6.34
N GLY A 104 17.71 -19.30 5.76
CA GLY A 104 17.35 -19.75 4.41
C GLY A 104 15.85 -20.05 4.27
N LYS A 105 15.30 -20.82 5.22
CA LYS A 105 13.86 -21.12 5.27
C LYS A 105 13.01 -19.86 5.49
N LYS A 106 13.50 -18.93 6.31
CA LYS A 106 12.82 -17.66 6.58
C LYS A 106 12.78 -16.79 5.32
N ALA A 107 13.89 -16.65 4.60
CA ALA A 107 13.95 -15.89 3.36
C ALA A 107 12.94 -16.41 2.32
N GLU A 108 12.87 -17.74 2.13
CA GLU A 108 11.87 -18.35 1.26
C GLU A 108 10.42 -18.03 1.69
N THR A 109 10.16 -18.11 3.01
CA THR A 109 8.86 -17.80 3.59
C THR A 109 8.48 -16.33 3.36
N VAL A 110 9.42 -15.41 3.53
CA VAL A 110 9.20 -13.97 3.34
C VAL A 110 8.98 -13.63 1.86
N ILE A 111 9.79 -14.16 0.95
CA ILE A 111 9.63 -13.94 -0.49
C ILE A 111 8.23 -14.37 -0.95
N ARG A 112 7.83 -15.59 -0.57
CA ARG A 112 6.50 -16.12 -0.87
C ARG A 112 5.40 -15.30 -0.19
N GLY A 113 5.62 -14.94 1.08
CA GLY A 113 4.68 -14.19 1.90
C GLY A 113 4.38 -12.79 1.35
N ILE A 114 5.37 -12.13 0.75
CA ILE A 114 5.20 -10.85 0.04
C ILE A 114 4.37 -11.09 -1.22
N VAL A 115 4.79 -12.01 -2.10
CA VAL A 115 4.07 -12.34 -3.35
C VAL A 115 2.59 -12.64 -3.11
N ASP A 116 2.27 -13.51 -2.15
CA ASP A 116 0.91 -13.96 -1.90
C ASP A 116 0.03 -12.85 -1.30
N ARG A 117 0.61 -11.97 -0.48
CA ARG A 117 -0.10 -10.80 0.06
C ARG A 117 -0.35 -9.76 -1.04
N SER A 118 0.65 -9.48 -1.88
CA SER A 118 0.47 -8.62 -3.06
C SER A 118 -0.64 -9.16 -3.95
N ALA A 119 -0.63 -10.47 -4.25
CA ALA A 119 -1.65 -11.11 -5.08
C ALA A 119 -3.06 -10.96 -4.49
N ARG A 120 -3.21 -11.15 -3.18
CA ARG A 120 -4.47 -10.94 -2.47
C ARG A 120 -4.99 -9.52 -2.60
N VAL A 121 -4.13 -8.51 -2.39
CA VAL A 121 -4.54 -7.11 -2.51
C VAL A 121 -4.90 -6.76 -3.95
N LEU A 122 -4.16 -7.28 -4.94
CA LEU A 122 -4.49 -7.10 -6.36
C LEU A 122 -5.83 -7.74 -6.74
N MET A 123 -6.11 -8.95 -6.25
CA MET A 123 -7.41 -9.62 -6.44
C MET A 123 -8.56 -8.82 -5.81
N PHE A 124 -8.35 -8.33 -4.60
CA PHE A 124 -9.30 -7.48 -3.89
C PHE A 124 -9.57 -6.18 -4.67
N THR A 125 -8.51 -5.56 -5.18
CA THR A 125 -8.57 -4.34 -6.00
C THR A 125 -9.29 -4.58 -7.33
N GLY A 126 -8.98 -5.66 -8.05
CA GLY A 126 -9.64 -6.04 -9.30
C GLY A 126 -11.13 -6.36 -9.12
N THR A 127 -11.50 -6.97 -8.00
CA THR A 127 -12.91 -7.14 -7.62
C THR A 127 -13.60 -5.78 -7.42
N GLY A 128 -12.90 -4.80 -6.86
CA GLY A 128 -13.39 -3.42 -6.76
C GLY A 128 -13.64 -2.78 -8.12
N VAL A 129 -12.67 -2.86 -9.04
CA VAL A 129 -12.78 -2.32 -10.41
C VAL A 129 -13.97 -2.93 -11.16
N THR A 130 -14.09 -4.27 -11.16
CA THR A 130 -15.20 -4.98 -11.81
C THR A 130 -16.55 -4.61 -11.20
N THR A 131 -16.63 -4.51 -9.87
CA THR A 131 -17.86 -4.13 -9.16
C THR A 131 -18.30 -2.72 -9.54
N PHE A 132 -17.38 -1.79 -9.78
CA PHE A 132 -17.73 -0.46 -10.26
C PHE A 132 -18.19 -0.42 -11.72
N GLY A 133 -17.97 -1.49 -12.51
CA GLY A 133 -18.25 -1.49 -13.94
C GLY A 133 -17.31 -0.57 -14.72
N LEU A 134 -16.09 -0.35 -14.22
CA LEU A 134 -15.12 0.49 -14.90
C LEU A 134 -14.52 -0.31 -16.05
N GLY A 135 -14.83 0.10 -17.28
CA GLY A 135 -13.98 -0.25 -18.43
C GLY A 135 -12.62 0.46 -18.30
N PRO A 136 -11.63 0.13 -19.14
CA PRO A 136 -10.36 0.83 -19.18
C PRO A 136 -10.61 2.30 -19.54
N ALA A 137 -10.71 3.16 -18.52
CA ALA A 137 -10.87 4.58 -18.75
C ALA A 137 -9.59 5.05 -19.46
N GLN A 138 -9.70 5.71 -20.61
CA GLN A 138 -8.54 6.36 -21.22
C GLN A 138 -8.24 7.71 -20.53
N GLU A 139 -9.22 8.29 -19.85
CA GLU A 139 -9.20 9.67 -19.35
C GLU A 139 -8.95 9.81 -17.82
N TRP A 140 -8.63 8.72 -17.12
CA TRP A 140 -8.47 8.79 -15.66
C TRP A 140 -7.27 9.64 -15.22
N ALA A 141 -6.19 9.64 -16.00
CA ALA A 141 -5.01 10.46 -15.71
C ALA A 141 -5.35 11.96 -15.81
N SER A 142 -6.15 12.35 -16.81
CA SER A 142 -6.68 13.72 -16.92
C SER A 142 -7.64 14.06 -15.79
N ALA A 143 -8.44 13.12 -15.29
CA ALA A 143 -9.35 13.35 -14.17
C ALA A 143 -8.63 13.68 -12.85
N LEU A 144 -7.39 13.22 -12.67
CA LEU A 144 -6.55 13.62 -11.52
C LEU A 144 -6.05 15.06 -11.63
N ALA A 145 -5.74 15.49 -12.86
CA ALA A 145 -5.16 16.80 -13.16
C ALA A 145 -6.21 17.92 -13.20
N GLN A 146 -7.45 17.60 -13.58
CA GLN A 146 -8.50 18.62 -13.70
C GLN A 146 -9.01 19.09 -12.34
N GLU A 147 -9.20 20.40 -12.22
CA GLU A 147 -9.87 20.99 -11.08
C GLU A 147 -11.37 20.73 -11.16
N ILE A 148 -11.90 20.03 -10.15
CA ILE A 148 -13.35 19.74 -9.96
C ILE A 148 -14.15 21.03 -9.65
N GLY A 149 -13.53 22.22 -9.74
CA GLY A 149 -14.11 23.51 -9.34
C GLY A 149 -15.51 23.77 -9.91
N ASP A 150 -15.73 23.41 -11.17
CA ASP A 150 -17.00 23.66 -11.86
C ASP A 150 -18.13 22.68 -11.50
N ILE A 151 -17.81 21.52 -10.93
CA ILE A 151 -18.80 20.51 -10.53
C ILE A 151 -19.55 20.95 -9.25
N SER A 152 -19.03 21.97 -8.56
CA SER A 152 -19.52 22.45 -7.27
C SER A 152 -20.88 23.16 -7.31
N GLY A 153 -21.29 23.74 -8.45
CA GLY A 153 -22.51 24.54 -8.53
C GLY A 153 -23.82 23.77 -8.38
N ARG A 154 -23.83 22.46 -8.72
CA ARG A 154 -25.04 21.63 -8.79
C ARG A 154 -25.21 20.63 -7.65
N LEU A 155 -24.22 20.55 -6.76
CA LEU A 155 -24.18 19.55 -5.69
C LEU A 155 -24.51 20.16 -4.34
N GLY A 156 -25.26 19.41 -3.54
CA GLY A 156 -25.45 19.72 -2.12
C GLY A 156 -24.10 19.86 -1.41
N THR A 157 -24.06 20.71 -0.38
CA THR A 157 -22.84 21.02 0.38
C THR A 157 -22.13 19.76 0.89
N PHE A 158 -22.88 18.79 1.43
CA PHE A 158 -22.33 17.51 1.90
C PHE A 158 -21.66 16.69 0.81
N VAL A 159 -22.30 16.59 -0.37
CA VAL A 159 -21.74 15.85 -1.51
C VAL A 159 -20.47 16.52 -2.00
N ARG A 160 -20.41 17.85 -2.07
CA ARG A 160 -19.17 18.56 -2.44
C ARG A 160 -18.02 18.24 -1.51
N TYR A 161 -18.25 18.25 -0.19
CA TYR A 161 -17.22 17.89 0.78
C TYR A 161 -16.78 16.44 0.65
N ALA A 162 -17.72 15.50 0.46
CA ALA A 162 -17.38 14.09 0.24
C ALA A 162 -16.50 13.89 -1.00
N VAL A 163 -16.84 14.54 -2.11
CA VAL A 163 -16.06 14.48 -3.36
C VAL A 163 -14.66 15.03 -3.18
N ARG A 164 -14.54 16.15 -2.45
CA ARG A 164 -13.24 16.73 -2.11
C ARG A 164 -12.39 15.75 -1.30
N LEU A 165 -12.98 15.10 -0.29
CA LEU A 165 -12.28 14.11 0.53
C LEU A 165 -11.83 12.89 -0.29
N VAL A 166 -12.67 12.39 -1.20
CA VAL A 166 -12.26 11.30 -2.12
C VAL A 166 -11.05 11.74 -2.95
N ARG A 167 -11.08 12.95 -3.53
CA ARG A 167 -9.93 13.47 -4.30
C ARG A 167 -8.67 13.57 -3.43
N GLU A 168 -8.78 14.13 -2.24
CA GLU A 168 -7.66 14.27 -1.29
C GLU A 168 -7.11 12.89 -0.90
N ALA A 169 -7.97 11.88 -0.72
CA ALA A 169 -7.54 10.50 -0.47
C ALA A 169 -6.78 9.91 -1.65
N ILE A 170 -7.29 10.07 -2.88
CA ILE A 170 -6.59 9.59 -4.07
C ILE A 170 -5.24 10.31 -4.24
N GLN A 171 -5.17 11.61 -3.98
CA GLN A 171 -3.90 12.35 -4.00
C GLN A 171 -2.92 11.83 -2.94
N LYS A 172 -3.37 11.54 -1.71
CA LYS A 172 -2.53 10.93 -0.67
C LYS A 172 -1.99 9.56 -1.09
N LEU A 173 -2.83 8.71 -1.67
CA LEU A 173 -2.40 7.43 -2.26
C LEU A 173 -1.33 7.64 -3.34
N TRP A 174 -1.52 8.58 -4.26
CA TRP A 174 -0.53 8.87 -5.31
C TRP A 174 0.75 9.53 -4.76
N SER A 175 0.66 10.32 -3.68
CA SER A 175 1.83 10.87 -2.99
C SER A 175 2.61 9.79 -2.22
N ALA A 176 1.98 8.67 -1.85
CA ALA A 176 2.70 7.54 -1.26
C ALA A 176 3.79 6.97 -2.19
N PHE A 177 3.71 7.27 -3.50
CA PHE A 177 4.72 6.93 -4.50
C PHE A 177 5.84 7.98 -4.71
N GLY A 178 5.80 9.12 -4.02
CA GLY A 178 6.65 10.25 -4.37
C GLY A 178 6.25 10.93 -5.70
N LYS A 179 6.75 12.16 -5.92
CA LYS A 179 6.28 13.04 -6.99
C LYS A 179 6.79 12.66 -8.39
N ASP A 180 7.98 12.07 -8.49
CA ASP A 180 8.69 11.94 -9.76
C ASP A 180 8.24 10.76 -10.62
N GLN A 181 7.46 9.83 -10.07
CA GLN A 181 7.20 8.53 -10.71
C GLN A 181 5.76 8.27 -11.10
N GLN A 182 4.86 9.19 -10.78
CA GLN A 182 3.43 8.99 -11.01
C GLN A 182 3.16 8.62 -12.48
N LYS A 183 3.74 9.31 -13.46
CA LYS A 183 3.50 9.01 -14.89
C LYS A 183 3.91 7.60 -15.32
N GLU A 184 5.07 7.12 -14.85
CA GLU A 184 5.58 5.79 -15.19
C GLU A 184 4.71 4.70 -14.53
N ILE A 185 4.43 4.87 -13.23
CA ILE A 185 3.56 3.98 -12.47
C ILE A 185 2.16 3.91 -13.09
N GLN A 186 1.60 5.05 -13.49
CA GLN A 186 0.28 5.12 -14.14
C GLN A 186 0.23 4.26 -15.41
N SER A 187 1.29 4.28 -16.22
CA SER A 187 1.38 3.49 -17.45
C SER A 187 1.48 1.99 -17.16
N GLU A 188 2.41 1.57 -16.28
CA GLU A 188 2.61 0.15 -15.95
C GLU A 188 1.41 -0.43 -15.17
N ALA A 189 0.90 0.29 -14.17
CA ALA A 189 -0.17 -0.19 -13.30
C ALA A 189 -1.49 -0.42 -14.05
N LYS A 190 -1.76 0.34 -15.12
CA LYS A 190 -2.88 0.08 -16.00
C LYS A 190 -2.78 -1.31 -16.64
N SER A 191 -1.60 -1.65 -17.17
CA SER A 191 -1.36 -2.97 -17.79
C SER A 191 -1.48 -4.12 -16.78
N TRP A 192 -1.08 -3.88 -15.52
CA TRP A 192 -1.25 -4.86 -14.45
C TRP A 192 -2.71 -5.07 -14.08
N ILE A 193 -3.51 -4.00 -13.99
CA ILE A 193 -4.97 -4.13 -13.82
C ILE A 193 -5.55 -5.05 -14.89
N ASP A 194 -5.26 -4.78 -16.16
CA ASP A 194 -5.78 -5.59 -17.27
C ASP A 194 -5.33 -7.06 -17.18
N SER A 195 -4.14 -7.30 -16.62
CA SER A 195 -3.57 -8.64 -16.44
C SER A 195 -4.15 -9.42 -15.26
N VAL A 196 -4.69 -8.74 -14.24
CA VAL A 196 -5.25 -9.39 -13.03
C VAL A 196 -6.77 -9.49 -13.04
N LEU A 197 -7.48 -8.65 -13.81
CA LEU A 197 -8.94 -8.63 -13.83
C LEU A 197 -9.54 -10.00 -14.22
N GLY A 198 -10.41 -10.52 -13.34
CA GLY A 198 -11.12 -11.78 -13.56
C GLY A 198 -10.24 -13.03 -13.54
N LYS A 199 -8.95 -12.92 -13.16
CA LYS A 199 -8.05 -14.07 -13.03
C LYS A 199 -8.16 -14.67 -11.63
N PRO A 200 -7.96 -15.99 -11.47
CA PRO A 200 -7.84 -16.62 -10.16
C PRO A 200 -6.52 -16.22 -9.48
N GLN A 201 -6.47 -16.36 -8.15
CA GLN A 201 -5.36 -15.88 -7.32
C GLN A 201 -4.02 -16.54 -7.66
N ASP A 202 -4.00 -17.83 -7.99
CA ASP A 202 -2.81 -18.57 -8.39
C ASP A 202 -2.15 -18.00 -9.65
N ILE A 203 -2.97 -17.57 -10.63
CA ILE A 203 -2.48 -16.89 -11.84
C ILE A 203 -1.89 -15.52 -11.49
N VAL A 204 -2.54 -14.75 -10.61
CA VAL A 204 -2.03 -13.45 -10.16
C VAL A 204 -0.73 -13.59 -9.35
N SER A 205 -0.65 -14.58 -8.45
CA SER A 205 0.58 -14.92 -7.73
C SER A 205 1.68 -15.33 -8.72
N GLY A 206 1.37 -16.14 -9.74
CA GLY A 206 2.32 -16.54 -10.79
C GLY A 206 2.85 -15.34 -11.59
N LEU A 207 1.98 -14.40 -11.95
CA LEU A 207 2.37 -13.15 -12.59
C LEU A 207 3.33 -12.34 -11.71
N LEU A 208 3.01 -12.19 -10.42
CA LEU A 208 3.86 -11.45 -9.48
C LEU A 208 5.20 -12.13 -9.24
N LYS A 209 5.24 -13.47 -9.15
CA LYS A 209 6.52 -14.21 -9.12
C LYS A 209 7.39 -13.85 -10.32
N SER A 210 6.80 -13.78 -11.51
CA SER A 210 7.53 -13.39 -12.72
C SER A 210 7.95 -11.91 -12.70
N VAL A 211 7.05 -11.00 -12.28
CA VAL A 211 7.35 -9.56 -12.19
C VAL A 211 8.50 -9.28 -11.22
N TYR A 212 8.54 -10.00 -10.09
CA TYR A 212 9.59 -9.87 -9.08
C TYR A 212 10.83 -10.73 -9.34
N ALA A 213 10.78 -11.63 -10.31
CA ALA A 213 11.78 -12.70 -10.47
C ALA A 213 12.00 -13.45 -9.14
N ALA A 214 10.89 -13.84 -8.48
CA ALA A 214 10.91 -14.35 -7.11
C ALA A 214 11.65 -15.69 -6.98
N ASP A 215 11.57 -16.55 -8.00
CA ASP A 215 12.26 -17.84 -8.00
C ASP A 215 13.77 -17.64 -8.24
N GLU A 216 14.18 -16.71 -9.12
CA GLU A 216 15.57 -16.32 -9.29
C GLU A 216 16.13 -15.66 -8.04
N LEU A 217 15.36 -14.78 -7.40
CA LEU A 217 15.72 -14.16 -6.12
C LEU A 217 15.93 -15.22 -5.04
N GLY A 218 15.03 -16.21 -4.92
CA GLY A 218 15.17 -17.30 -3.96
C GLY A 218 16.47 -18.07 -4.13
N LYS A 219 16.86 -18.37 -5.38
CA LYS A 219 18.15 -19.01 -5.69
C LYS A 219 19.33 -18.11 -5.34
N GLU A 220 19.29 -16.84 -5.75
CA GLU A 220 20.34 -15.86 -5.43
C GLU A 220 20.57 -15.73 -3.93
N ILE A 221 19.49 -15.65 -3.13
CA ILE A 221 19.59 -15.58 -1.67
C ILE A 221 20.16 -16.88 -1.08
N ALA A 222 19.76 -18.04 -1.59
CA ALA A 222 20.32 -19.31 -1.13
C ALA A 222 21.82 -19.39 -1.41
N ASP A 223 22.26 -18.98 -2.61
CA ASP A 223 23.66 -18.96 -3.00
C ASP A 223 24.47 -17.94 -2.17
N GLU A 224 23.91 -16.75 -1.91
CA GLU A 224 24.53 -15.72 -1.07
C GLU A 224 24.72 -16.23 0.37
N ILE A 225 23.69 -16.83 0.96
CA ILE A 225 23.77 -17.45 2.29
C ILE A 225 24.81 -18.57 2.29
N ALA A 226 24.87 -19.39 1.24
CA ALA A 226 25.86 -20.47 1.07
C ALA A 226 27.30 -19.96 0.91
N GLY A 227 27.49 -18.76 0.34
CA GLY A 227 28.79 -18.14 0.09
C GLY A 227 29.39 -17.37 1.28
N LYS A 228 28.61 -17.04 2.32
CA LYS A 228 29.14 -16.33 3.51
C LYS A 228 30.18 -17.17 4.28
N SER A 229 31.04 -16.47 5.02
CA SER A 229 32.13 -17.08 5.78
C SER A 229 31.61 -18.14 6.77
N PRO A 230 32.29 -19.30 6.87
CA PRO A 230 32.02 -20.26 7.94
C PRO A 230 32.23 -19.69 9.36
N SER A 231 32.96 -18.57 9.49
CA SER A 231 33.21 -17.87 10.75
C SER A 231 32.11 -16.87 11.14
N THR A 232 31.06 -16.70 10.33
CA THR A 232 29.93 -15.80 10.65
C THR A 232 29.20 -16.31 11.89
N ALA A 233 29.09 -15.46 12.91
CA ALA A 233 28.54 -15.82 14.21
C ALA A 233 27.02 -16.11 14.13
N ALA A 234 26.52 -17.03 14.98
CA ALA A 234 25.10 -17.42 15.02
C ALA A 234 24.18 -16.21 15.22
N GLU A 235 24.62 -15.22 16.00
CA GLU A 235 23.90 -13.99 16.31
C GLU A 235 23.61 -13.14 15.07
N GLN A 236 24.52 -13.12 14.07
CA GLN A 236 24.32 -12.36 12.84
C GLN A 236 23.23 -13.00 11.97
N TRP A 237 23.22 -14.33 11.86
CA TRP A 237 22.18 -15.09 11.18
C TRP A 237 20.81 -14.94 11.85
N ASN A 238 20.78 -15.02 13.18
CA ASN A 238 19.57 -14.84 13.97
C ASN A 238 19.03 -13.40 13.86
N LYS A 239 19.92 -12.41 13.87
CA LYS A 239 19.55 -11.01 13.65
C LYS A 239 18.88 -10.83 12.29
N ALA A 240 19.50 -11.33 11.21
CA ALA A 240 18.93 -11.24 9.87
C ALA A 240 17.59 -11.98 9.75
N THR A 241 17.43 -13.12 10.44
CA THR A 241 16.16 -13.84 10.51
C THR A 241 15.07 -12.98 11.15
N GLY A 242 15.40 -12.30 12.26
CA GLY A 242 14.50 -11.35 12.91
C GLY A 242 14.18 -10.12 12.03
N ASP A 243 15.18 -9.60 11.31
CA ASP A 243 15.00 -8.48 10.37
C ASP A 243 14.04 -8.88 9.21
N LEU A 244 14.11 -10.13 8.75
CA LEU A 244 13.17 -10.67 7.74
C LEU A 244 11.73 -10.84 8.27
N ASP A 245 11.57 -11.27 9.52
CA ASP A 245 10.25 -11.35 10.16
C ASP A 245 9.61 -9.96 10.29
N GLU A 246 10.41 -9.00 10.73
CA GLU A 246 10.04 -7.60 10.81
C GLU A 246 9.65 -7.03 9.44
N LEU A 247 10.44 -7.31 8.40
CA LEU A 247 10.16 -6.91 7.02
C LEU A 247 8.79 -7.43 6.55
N LEU A 248 8.49 -8.71 6.79
CA LEU A 248 7.22 -9.31 6.40
C LEU A 248 6.03 -8.71 7.17
N ALA A 249 6.18 -8.48 8.47
CA ALA A 249 5.14 -7.88 9.30
C ALA A 249 4.82 -6.43 8.88
N ARG A 250 5.86 -5.64 8.56
CA ARG A 250 5.71 -4.28 8.01
C ARG A 250 4.94 -4.31 6.68
N TYR A 251 5.28 -5.25 5.78
CA TYR A 251 4.59 -5.39 4.50
C TYR A 251 3.13 -5.78 4.66
N GLU A 252 2.83 -6.68 5.60
CA GLU A 252 1.47 -7.08 5.93
C GLU A 252 0.63 -5.88 6.41
N LYS A 253 1.21 -5.03 7.28
CA LYS A 253 0.56 -3.79 7.74
C LYS A 253 0.27 -2.83 6.59
N SER A 254 1.21 -2.69 5.66
CA SER A 254 1.05 -1.87 4.45
C SER A 254 -0.11 -2.39 3.58
N CYS A 255 -0.14 -3.70 3.31
CA CYS A 255 -1.22 -4.35 2.56
C CYS A 255 -2.58 -4.15 3.23
N ALA A 256 -2.67 -4.37 4.56
CA ALA A 256 -3.91 -4.19 5.31
C ALA A 256 -4.41 -2.73 5.27
N THR A 257 -3.49 -1.76 5.36
CA THR A 257 -3.81 -0.33 5.23
C THR A 257 -4.32 -0.01 3.83
N LEU A 258 -3.70 -0.57 2.79
CA LEU A 258 -4.13 -0.36 1.41
C LEU A 258 -5.49 -1.00 1.10
N GLU A 259 -5.79 -2.18 1.66
CA GLU A 259 -7.13 -2.77 1.55
C GLU A 259 -8.22 -1.84 2.08
N TRP A 260 -7.96 -1.09 3.15
CA TRP A 260 -8.87 -0.08 3.65
C TRP A 260 -9.09 1.08 2.67
N VAL A 261 -8.05 1.52 1.96
CA VAL A 261 -8.19 2.51 0.87
C VAL A 261 -9.10 1.96 -0.23
N VAL A 262 -8.87 0.72 -0.67
CA VAL A 262 -9.67 0.06 -1.73
C VAL A 262 -11.13 -0.11 -1.30
N ARG A 263 -11.39 -0.48 -0.04
CA ARG A 263 -12.75 -0.50 0.56
C ARG A 263 -13.37 0.88 0.59
N GLY A 264 -12.60 1.89 0.97
CA GLY A 264 -13.00 3.29 1.02
C GLY A 264 -13.51 3.81 -0.33
N ILE A 265 -12.78 3.51 -1.40
CA ILE A 265 -13.22 3.81 -2.78
C ILE A 265 -14.55 3.11 -3.05
N GLY A 266 -14.66 1.83 -2.70
CA GLY A 266 -15.89 1.02 -2.71
C GLY A 266 -17.10 1.73 -2.10
N TRP A 267 -16.98 2.27 -0.89
CA TRP A 267 -18.09 2.94 -0.21
C TRP A 267 -18.48 4.25 -0.86
N ALA A 268 -17.51 4.97 -1.43
CA ALA A 268 -17.77 6.21 -2.17
C ALA A 268 -18.45 5.97 -3.53
N LYS A 269 -18.62 4.71 -3.96
CA LYS A 269 -19.18 4.34 -5.27
C LYS A 269 -20.43 5.13 -5.64
N SER A 270 -21.46 5.13 -4.80
CA SER A 270 -22.72 5.77 -5.17
C SER A 270 -22.56 7.26 -5.46
N ALA A 271 -21.73 7.97 -4.67
CA ALA A 271 -21.50 9.38 -4.88
C ALA A 271 -20.62 9.64 -6.09
N LEU A 272 -19.58 8.82 -6.30
CA LEU A 272 -18.75 8.90 -7.49
C LEU A 272 -19.58 8.69 -8.77
N MET A 273 -20.48 7.72 -8.78
CA MET A 273 -21.35 7.49 -9.94
C MET A 273 -22.30 8.66 -10.24
N THR A 274 -22.66 9.49 -9.26
CA THR A 274 -23.47 10.70 -9.51
C THR A 274 -22.69 11.84 -10.19
N LEU A 275 -21.37 11.75 -10.27
CA LEU A 275 -20.48 12.79 -10.79
C LEU A 275 -19.97 12.45 -12.18
N SER A 276 -20.81 11.78 -12.99
CA SER A 276 -20.43 11.42 -14.35
C SER A 276 -20.02 12.67 -15.16
N PRO A 277 -18.91 12.61 -15.92
CA PRO A 277 -18.04 11.45 -16.16
C PRO A 277 -16.89 11.27 -15.15
N TRP A 278 -16.66 12.25 -14.27
CA TRP A 278 -15.47 12.36 -13.42
C TRP A 278 -15.37 11.32 -12.32
N GLY A 279 -16.47 11.00 -11.65
CA GLY A 279 -16.42 10.10 -10.49
C GLY A 279 -15.94 8.68 -10.82
N PRO A 280 -16.42 8.03 -11.91
CA PRO A 280 -15.83 6.78 -12.39
C PRO A 280 -14.33 6.88 -12.69
N ALA A 281 -13.89 7.99 -13.29
CA ALA A 281 -12.48 8.21 -13.60
C ALA A 281 -11.61 8.34 -12.34
N ILE A 282 -12.10 9.02 -11.30
CA ILE A 282 -11.43 9.15 -10.00
C ILE A 282 -11.37 7.79 -9.29
N ALA A 283 -12.46 7.02 -9.30
CA ALA A 283 -12.47 5.67 -8.74
C ALA A 283 -11.44 4.77 -9.43
N TYR A 284 -11.40 4.80 -10.76
CA TYR A 284 -10.43 4.05 -11.57
C TYR A 284 -9.00 4.47 -11.23
N ALA A 285 -8.73 5.77 -11.13
CA ALA A 285 -7.42 6.29 -10.74
C ALA A 285 -6.99 5.80 -9.35
N GLY A 286 -7.91 5.69 -8.41
CA GLY A 286 -7.65 5.12 -7.09
C GLY A 286 -7.30 3.63 -7.14
N TYR A 287 -8.03 2.85 -7.94
CA TYR A 287 -7.70 1.43 -8.13
C TYR A 287 -6.37 1.22 -8.86
N VAL A 288 -6.06 2.03 -9.88
CA VAL A 288 -4.74 2.01 -10.55
C VAL A 288 -3.64 2.35 -9.55
N GLY A 289 -3.85 3.36 -8.71
CA GLY A 289 -2.90 3.71 -7.65
C GLY A 289 -2.71 2.57 -6.66
N ALA A 290 -3.77 1.88 -6.24
CA ALA A 290 -3.65 0.75 -5.33
C ALA A 290 -2.91 -0.44 -5.96
N VAL A 291 -3.19 -0.76 -7.23
CA VAL A 291 -2.45 -1.81 -7.96
C VAL A 291 -0.98 -1.44 -8.09
N GLY A 292 -0.70 -0.21 -8.54
CA GLY A 292 0.67 0.28 -8.66
C GLY A 292 1.41 0.15 -7.33
N TYR A 293 0.81 0.63 -6.23
CA TYR A 293 1.46 0.67 -4.93
C TYR A 293 1.76 -0.74 -4.46
N THR A 294 0.79 -1.64 -4.56
CA THR A 294 0.96 -3.06 -4.20
C THR A 294 2.14 -3.69 -4.94
N VAL A 295 2.20 -3.52 -6.27
CA VAL A 295 3.26 -4.15 -7.08
C VAL A 295 4.62 -3.54 -6.74
N TYR A 296 4.73 -2.22 -6.73
CA TYR A 296 6.00 -1.53 -6.53
C TYR A 296 6.52 -1.70 -5.09
N SER A 297 5.67 -1.57 -4.07
CA SER A 297 6.07 -1.82 -2.68
C SER A 297 6.49 -3.27 -2.46
N GLY A 298 5.80 -4.26 -3.06
CA GLY A 298 6.23 -5.65 -3.01
C GLY A 298 7.61 -5.87 -3.65
N GLY A 299 7.90 -5.16 -4.75
CA GLY A 299 9.21 -5.16 -5.38
C GLY A 299 10.31 -4.56 -4.51
N ASP A 300 10.04 -3.45 -3.81
CA ASP A 300 10.95 -2.78 -2.86
C ASP A 300 11.30 -3.70 -1.68
N TYR A 301 10.28 -4.29 -1.05
CA TYR A 301 10.46 -5.22 0.08
C TYR A 301 11.23 -6.50 -0.31
N LEU A 302 11.20 -6.90 -1.59
CA LEU A 302 12.04 -7.99 -2.09
C LEU A 302 13.43 -7.53 -2.53
N ASP A 303 13.65 -6.22 -2.69
CA ASP A 303 14.77 -5.65 -3.45
C ASP A 303 14.89 -6.30 -4.83
N ALA A 304 13.78 -6.35 -5.58
CA ALA A 304 13.74 -6.96 -6.90
C ALA A 304 14.48 -6.11 -7.94
N LYS A 305 15.36 -6.72 -8.76
CA LYS A 305 16.27 -6.01 -9.70
C LYS A 305 15.56 -5.10 -10.69
N ARG A 306 14.34 -5.48 -11.10
CA ARG A 306 13.50 -4.65 -11.98
C ARG A 306 13.20 -3.28 -11.38
N PHE A 307 13.16 -3.18 -10.05
CA PHE A 307 12.80 -1.99 -9.30
C PHE A 307 14.00 -1.32 -8.63
N SER A 308 15.16 -1.98 -8.53
CA SER A 308 16.35 -1.49 -7.82
C SER A 308 17.01 -0.23 -8.40
N ALA A 309 16.71 0.12 -9.66
CA ALA A 309 17.15 1.38 -10.29
C ALA A 309 16.16 2.54 -10.08
N ARG A 310 15.02 2.27 -9.45
CA ARG A 310 13.96 3.24 -9.15
C ARG A 310 14.03 3.53 -7.64
N TRP A 311 13.67 4.74 -7.21
CA TRP A 311 13.56 5.25 -5.81
C TRP A 311 12.87 4.34 -4.77
N LEU A 312 12.34 3.17 -5.15
CA LEU A 312 11.83 2.11 -4.29
C LEU A 312 12.97 1.33 -3.67
N ASN A 313 13.86 2.05 -2.99
CA ASN A 313 14.75 1.49 -1.99
C ASN A 313 14.34 2.14 -0.65
N GLN A 314 13.03 2.19 -0.40
CA GLN A 314 12.50 2.75 0.84
C GLN A 314 12.76 1.81 2.01
N VAL A 315 12.98 0.52 1.73
CA VAL A 315 13.20 -0.49 2.75
C VAL A 315 14.42 -1.31 2.37
N SER A 316 15.20 -1.73 3.37
CA SER A 316 16.19 -2.77 3.14
C SER A 316 15.43 -4.09 2.90
N GLY A 317 15.15 -4.37 1.63
CA GLY A 317 14.43 -5.57 1.22
C GLY A 317 15.20 -6.85 1.53
N VAL A 318 14.62 -8.00 1.17
CA VAL A 318 15.20 -9.33 1.46
C VAL A 318 16.67 -9.41 1.06
N ARG A 319 17.04 -8.98 -0.16
CA ARG A 319 18.45 -9.00 -0.61
C ARG A 319 19.33 -8.07 0.22
N GLY A 320 18.85 -6.88 0.56
CA GLY A 320 19.59 -5.92 1.40
C GLY A 320 19.95 -6.50 2.76
N ILE A 321 18.98 -7.15 3.42
CA ILE A 321 19.18 -7.80 4.73
C ILE A 321 20.23 -8.91 4.66
N ILE A 322 20.15 -9.77 3.64
CA ILE A 322 21.10 -10.90 3.49
C ILE A 322 22.51 -10.40 3.17
N LYS A 323 22.64 -9.34 2.36
CA LYS A 323 23.93 -8.73 2.05
C LYS A 323 24.60 -8.10 3.27
N ALA A 324 23.84 -7.64 4.25
CA ALA A 324 24.33 -6.98 5.46
C ALA A 324 24.91 -7.95 6.52
N ILE A 325 24.79 -9.27 6.30
CA ILE A 325 25.44 -10.32 7.11
C ILE A 325 26.93 -10.39 6.75
#